data_AF-A0A7X7SQ25-F1
#
_entry.id   AF-A0A7X7SQ25-F1
#
_cell.length_a   1.000
_cell.length_b   1.000
_cell.length_c   1.000
_cell.angle_alpha   90.00
_cell.angle_beta   90.00
_cell.angle_gamma   90.00
#
_symmetry.space_group_name_H-M   'P 1'
#
loop_
_entity.id
_entity.type
_entity.pdbx_description
1 polymer ?
#
loop_
_entity_poly.entity_id
_entity_poly.type
_entity_poly.pdbx_seq_one_letter_code
_entity_poly.pdbx_strand_id
1 'polypeptide(L)'
;FSVKARQWCFPIAGCVVYRGYFSQEAAMNYARRLNRNGYDAAVGGVAAYSTLGHFDDPVLNTMLRWSDAQLAATLFHELAHQVVYVPGDSDFNEGFATIVEEVGLERWLEARGALRQLEGWQRQRQRNREFIALLLRTRDRLEALYASDLPPEEMRARKQYEFGLMKLEYERMKREWGGYAGYDAWFSRTLNNAHLVSAATYHGCVPGLRRVFESVGEDLEKFYAEMKAIEGPEGAKRRSELCRATELSLESTR
;
A
#
# COMPACT_ATOMS: atom_id res chain seq x y z
N PHE A 1 19.46 -12.75 -1.07
CA PHE A 1 18.75 -11.46 -0.95
C PHE A 1 17.40 -11.61 -1.63
N SER A 2 16.36 -10.92 -1.17
CA SER A 2 15.04 -11.00 -1.81
C SER A 2 14.16 -9.82 -1.43
N VAL A 3 13.31 -9.39 -2.35
CA VAL A 3 12.17 -8.49 -2.08
C VAL A 3 10.90 -9.27 -1.72
N LYS A 4 10.91 -10.61 -1.80
CA LYS A 4 9.75 -11.43 -1.46
C LYS A 4 9.49 -11.37 0.04
N ALA A 5 8.26 -11.04 0.39
CA ALA A 5 7.81 -10.98 1.76
C ALA A 5 7.78 -12.39 2.39
N ARG A 6 8.08 -12.45 3.69
CA ARG A 6 7.75 -13.63 4.49
C ARG A 6 6.23 -13.64 4.72
N GLN A 7 5.60 -14.79 4.55
CA GLN A 7 4.16 -14.96 4.80
C GLN A 7 3.90 -15.61 6.16
N TRP A 8 2.75 -15.27 6.74
CA TRP A 8 2.17 -15.91 7.92
C TRP A 8 0.76 -16.38 7.57
N CYS A 9 0.48 -17.66 7.74
CA CYS A 9 -0.80 -18.26 7.39
C CYS A 9 -1.64 -18.51 8.64
N PHE A 10 -2.90 -18.10 8.56
CA PHE A 10 -3.91 -18.25 9.60
C PHE A 10 -5.11 -19.02 9.04
N PRO A 11 -5.85 -19.79 9.85
CA PRO A 11 -6.96 -20.63 9.36
C PRO A 11 -8.07 -19.87 8.65
N ILE A 12 -8.35 -18.63 9.07
CA ILE A 12 -9.47 -17.81 8.56
C ILE A 12 -8.99 -16.79 7.54
N ALA A 13 -7.97 -15.98 7.88
CA ALA A 13 -7.47 -14.91 7.02
C ALA A 13 -6.56 -15.37 5.85
N GLY A 14 -6.25 -16.67 5.76
CA GLY A 14 -5.27 -17.17 4.81
C GLY A 14 -3.85 -16.69 5.13
N CYS A 15 -3.01 -16.56 4.11
CA CYS A 15 -1.62 -16.11 4.26
C CYS A 15 -1.50 -14.61 4.02
N VAL A 16 -0.94 -13.90 5.00
CA VAL A 16 -0.69 -12.45 4.95
C VAL A 16 0.80 -12.15 5.08
N VAL A 17 1.22 -10.98 4.60
CA VAL A 17 2.63 -10.54 4.61
C VAL A 17 2.99 -9.67 5.81
N TYR A 18 2.06 -9.53 6.76
CA TYR A 18 2.24 -8.80 8.01
C TYR A 18 1.75 -9.62 9.19
N ARG A 19 2.13 -9.20 10.40
CA ARG A 19 1.68 -9.83 11.63
C ARG A 19 1.38 -8.79 12.70
N GLY A 20 0.14 -8.77 13.18
CA GLY A 20 -0.30 -7.90 14.27
C GLY A 20 0.17 -8.37 15.65
N TYR A 21 0.36 -7.41 16.55
CA TYR A 21 0.69 -7.64 17.96
C TYR A 21 -0.02 -6.58 18.81
N PHE A 22 -0.65 -7.00 19.91
CA PHE A 22 -1.22 -6.08 20.91
C PHE A 22 -0.17 -5.47 21.85
N SER A 23 0.99 -6.13 21.99
CA SER A 23 2.13 -5.63 22.76
C SER A 23 3.23 -5.14 21.83
N GLN A 24 3.56 -3.86 21.94
CA GLN A 24 4.67 -3.24 21.21
C GLN A 24 6.00 -3.94 21.52
N GLU A 25 6.24 -4.31 22.78
CA GLU A 25 7.44 -5.03 23.18
C GLU A 25 7.52 -6.41 22.50
N ALA A 26 6.40 -7.15 22.45
CA ALA A 26 6.35 -8.44 21.76
C ALA A 26 6.65 -8.29 20.26
N ALA A 27 6.11 -7.25 19.61
CA ALA A 27 6.40 -6.94 18.20
C ALA A 27 7.90 -6.66 17.98
N MET A 28 8.50 -5.81 18.83
CA MET A 28 9.92 -5.48 18.77
C MET A 28 10.82 -6.70 19.01
N ASN A 29 10.48 -7.55 19.99
CA ASN A 29 11.19 -8.79 20.27
C ASN A 29 11.18 -9.74 19.08
N TYR A 30 10.03 -9.88 18.43
CA TYR A 30 9.90 -10.70 17.23
C TYR A 30 10.68 -10.14 16.04
N ALA A 31 10.61 -8.83 15.79
CA ALA A 31 11.38 -8.17 14.74
C ALA A 31 12.90 -8.35 14.94
N ARG A 32 13.40 -8.21 16.18
CA ARG A 32 14.81 -8.50 16.51
C ARG A 32 15.20 -9.94 16.21
N ARG A 33 14.31 -10.91 16.48
CA ARG A 33 14.55 -12.33 16.13
C ARG A 33 14.61 -12.54 14.62
N LEU A 34 13.71 -11.91 13.85
CA LEU A 34 13.75 -11.97 12.38
C LEU A 34 15.07 -11.40 11.83
N ASN A 35 15.48 -10.23 12.32
CA ASN A 35 16.74 -9.59 11.92
C ASN A 35 17.96 -10.48 12.18
N ARG A 36 18.02 -11.15 13.35
CA ARG A 36 19.10 -12.11 13.67
C ARG A 36 19.12 -13.32 12.73
N ASN A 37 17.97 -13.68 12.16
CA ASN A 37 17.85 -14.77 11.19
C ASN A 37 18.03 -14.30 9.74
N GLY A 38 18.52 -13.06 9.52
CA GLY A 38 18.82 -12.54 8.19
C GLY A 38 17.63 -11.98 7.41
N TYR A 39 16.47 -11.81 8.05
CA TYR A 39 15.32 -11.13 7.44
C TYR A 39 15.40 -9.63 7.68
N ASP A 40 14.92 -8.83 6.73
CA ASP A 40 14.56 -7.45 7.01
C ASP A 40 13.21 -7.41 7.73
N ALA A 41 13.13 -6.75 8.88
CA ALA A 41 11.89 -6.50 9.60
C ALA A 41 11.69 -5.01 9.87
N ALA A 42 10.43 -4.57 9.90
CA ALA A 42 10.00 -3.26 10.33
C ALA A 42 8.82 -3.40 11.28
N VAL A 43 8.71 -2.49 12.26
CA VAL A 43 7.57 -2.42 13.19
C VAL A 43 6.92 -1.06 13.02
N GLY A 44 5.62 -1.05 12.76
CA GLY A 44 4.80 0.14 12.65
C GLY A 44 3.55 0.01 13.52
N GLY A 45 3.04 1.13 14.01
CA GLY A 45 1.71 1.17 14.63
C GLY A 45 0.63 1.09 13.56
N VAL A 46 -0.45 0.38 13.84
CA VAL A 46 -1.67 0.37 13.02
C VAL A 46 -2.75 1.19 13.71
N ALA A 47 -3.44 2.02 12.93
CA ALA A 47 -4.42 2.96 13.47
C ALA A 47 -5.84 2.33 13.54
N ALA A 48 -6.08 1.31 12.71
CA ALA A 48 -7.30 0.51 12.66
C ALA A 48 -6.95 -0.96 12.41
N TYR A 49 -7.87 -1.86 12.72
CA TYR A 49 -7.87 -3.25 12.26
C TYR A 49 -9.33 -3.67 12.01
N SER A 50 -9.53 -4.58 11.06
CA SER A 50 -10.84 -5.10 10.68
C SER A 50 -10.88 -6.62 10.84
N THR A 51 -12.04 -7.14 11.24
CA THR A 51 -12.32 -8.57 11.28
C THR A 51 -12.98 -9.07 9.99
N LEU A 52 -12.95 -8.24 8.92
CA LEU A 52 -13.53 -8.55 7.61
C LEU A 52 -15.03 -8.86 7.70
N GLY A 53 -15.73 -8.23 8.65
CA GLY A 53 -17.17 -8.43 8.88
C GLY A 53 -17.53 -9.69 9.67
N HIS A 54 -16.57 -10.43 10.23
CA HIS A 54 -16.87 -11.53 11.15
C HIS A 54 -17.42 -11.05 12.50
N PHE A 55 -17.08 -9.84 12.91
CA PHE A 55 -17.60 -9.18 14.10
C PHE A 55 -17.87 -7.70 13.83
N ASP A 56 -18.60 -7.04 14.73
CA ASP A 56 -18.72 -5.59 14.74
C ASP A 56 -17.36 -4.98 15.10
N ASP A 57 -16.67 -4.45 14.09
CA ASP A 57 -15.35 -3.84 14.28
C ASP A 57 -15.47 -2.57 15.13
N PRO A 58 -14.72 -2.44 16.24
CA PRO A 58 -14.93 -1.36 17.18
C PRO A 58 -14.38 -0.03 16.67
N VAL A 59 -15.17 1.04 16.83
CA VAL A 59 -14.65 2.41 16.73
C VAL A 59 -13.83 2.72 17.98
N LEU A 60 -12.51 2.79 17.82
CA LEU A 60 -11.60 3.01 18.95
C LEU A 60 -11.64 4.48 19.42
N ASN A 61 -11.43 4.71 20.71
CA ASN A 61 -11.36 6.06 21.27
C ASN A 61 -10.25 6.94 20.65
N THR A 62 -9.21 6.31 20.10
CA THR A 62 -8.15 6.98 19.34
C THR A 62 -8.65 7.55 18.00
N MET A 63 -9.69 6.97 17.41
CA MET A 63 -10.32 7.44 16.18
C MET A 63 -11.12 8.72 16.39
N LEU A 64 -11.53 9.02 17.63
CA LEU A 64 -12.23 10.27 17.97
C LEU A 64 -11.37 11.53 17.77
N ARG A 65 -10.05 11.37 17.63
CA ARG A 65 -9.11 12.47 17.34
C ARG A 65 -8.85 12.66 15.86
N TRP A 66 -9.42 11.80 15.00
CA TRP A 66 -9.23 11.88 13.56
C TRP A 66 -10.11 12.97 12.97
N SER A 67 -9.72 13.46 11.79
CA SER A 67 -10.63 14.31 11.01
C SER A 67 -11.78 13.48 10.44
N ASP A 68 -12.95 14.09 10.23
CA ASP A 68 -14.09 13.40 9.61
C ASP A 68 -13.71 12.74 8.28
N ALA A 69 -12.85 13.39 7.49
CA ALA A 69 -12.39 12.87 6.20
C ALA A 69 -11.55 11.59 6.38
N GLN A 70 -10.67 11.55 7.39
CA GLN A 70 -9.89 10.37 7.71
C GLN A 70 -10.78 9.22 8.20
N LEU A 71 -11.76 9.53 9.06
CA LEU A 71 -12.71 8.52 9.54
C LEU A 71 -13.56 7.97 8.38
N ALA A 72 -14.09 8.84 7.52
CA ALA A 72 -14.88 8.45 6.37
C ALA A 72 -14.08 7.58 5.39
N ALA A 73 -12.83 7.95 5.09
CA ALA A 73 -11.93 7.14 4.27
C ALA A 73 -11.76 5.73 4.84
N THR A 74 -11.40 5.61 6.12
CA THR A 74 -11.24 4.30 6.77
C THR A 74 -12.54 3.49 6.74
N LEU A 75 -13.69 4.11 7.00
CA LEU A 75 -14.98 3.41 6.91
C LEU A 75 -15.22 2.86 5.50
N PHE A 76 -14.95 3.64 4.45
CA PHE A 76 -15.09 3.14 3.08
C PHE A 76 -14.12 2.00 2.76
N HIS A 77 -12.86 2.08 3.22
CA HIS A 77 -11.87 1.01 3.05
C HIS A 77 -12.34 -0.30 3.69
N GLU A 78 -12.72 -0.25 4.96
CA GLU A 78 -13.09 -1.46 5.70
C GLU A 78 -14.42 -2.06 5.23
N LEU A 79 -15.39 -1.21 4.84
CA LEU A 79 -16.63 -1.69 4.23
C LEU A 79 -16.40 -2.27 2.83
N ALA A 80 -15.39 -1.82 2.09
CA ALA A 80 -15.06 -2.39 0.79
C ALA A 80 -14.68 -3.87 0.90
N HIS A 81 -13.93 -4.26 1.94
CA HIS A 81 -13.61 -5.66 2.20
C HIS A 81 -14.85 -6.55 2.41
N GLN A 82 -15.99 -5.99 2.79
CA GLN A 82 -17.25 -6.75 2.88
C GLN A 82 -17.93 -6.96 1.51
N VAL A 83 -17.55 -6.17 0.50
CA VAL A 83 -18.11 -6.25 -0.86
C VAL A 83 -17.37 -7.28 -1.70
N VAL A 84 -16.04 -7.32 -1.63
CA VAL A 84 -15.16 -8.28 -2.31
C VAL A 84 -13.98 -8.60 -1.40
N TYR A 85 -13.69 -9.89 -1.21
CA TYR A 85 -12.50 -10.33 -0.48
C TYR A 85 -12.03 -11.69 -1.00
N VAL A 86 -10.80 -11.75 -1.49
CA VAL A 86 -10.16 -12.98 -1.99
C VAL A 86 -9.20 -13.53 -0.93
N PRO A 87 -9.47 -14.71 -0.34
CA PRO A 87 -8.58 -15.29 0.65
C PRO A 87 -7.16 -15.51 0.11
N GLY A 88 -6.16 -15.00 0.83
CA GLY A 88 -4.74 -15.14 0.48
C GLY A 88 -4.22 -14.21 -0.62
N ASP A 89 -5.02 -13.27 -1.12
CA ASP A 89 -4.64 -12.28 -2.14
C ASP A 89 -4.63 -10.86 -1.54
N SER A 90 -3.73 -10.62 -0.59
CA SER A 90 -3.66 -9.34 0.14
C SER A 90 -3.46 -8.14 -0.77
N ASP A 91 -2.64 -8.28 -1.81
CA ASP A 91 -2.34 -7.18 -2.72
C ASP A 91 -3.62 -6.71 -3.45
N PHE A 92 -4.41 -7.66 -3.96
CA PHE A 92 -5.69 -7.36 -4.61
C PHE A 92 -6.70 -6.76 -3.64
N ASN A 93 -6.88 -7.37 -2.46
CA ASN A 93 -7.88 -6.92 -1.48
C ASN A 93 -7.61 -5.48 -1.02
N GLU A 94 -6.36 -5.17 -0.64
CA GLU A 94 -6.01 -3.83 -0.18
C GLU A 94 -6.04 -2.80 -1.32
N GLY A 95 -5.64 -3.20 -2.52
CA GLY A 95 -5.75 -2.35 -3.70
C GLY A 95 -7.20 -2.02 -4.05
N PHE A 96 -8.10 -3.00 -3.98
CA PHE A 96 -9.53 -2.80 -4.21
C PHE A 96 -10.12 -1.84 -3.18
N ALA A 97 -9.90 -2.11 -1.89
CA ALA A 97 -10.37 -1.27 -0.80
C ALA A 97 -9.84 0.17 -0.91
N THR A 98 -8.58 0.35 -1.33
CA THR A 98 -8.00 1.69 -1.57
C THR A 98 -8.73 2.45 -2.69
N ILE A 99 -9.14 1.78 -3.78
CA ILE A 99 -9.91 2.46 -4.84
C ILE A 99 -11.26 2.92 -4.31
N VAL A 100 -11.95 2.08 -3.54
CA VAL A 100 -13.26 2.41 -2.95
C VAL A 100 -13.14 3.51 -1.92
N GLU A 101 -12.12 3.47 -1.06
CA GLU A 101 -11.77 4.55 -0.13
C GLU A 101 -11.63 5.88 -0.86
N GLU A 102 -10.78 5.90 -1.90
CA GLU A 102 -10.46 7.14 -2.59
C GLU A 102 -11.70 7.74 -3.28
N VAL A 103 -12.47 6.92 -4.00
CA VAL A 103 -13.68 7.38 -4.71
C VAL A 103 -14.80 7.75 -3.73
N GLY A 104 -14.97 6.96 -2.66
CA GLY A 104 -15.97 7.21 -1.63
C GLY A 104 -15.73 8.52 -0.90
N LEU A 105 -14.49 8.79 -0.52
CA LEU A 105 -14.14 10.05 0.16
C LEU A 105 -14.34 11.26 -0.76
N GLU A 106 -13.93 11.16 -2.03
CA GLU A 106 -14.13 12.23 -3.03
C GLU A 106 -15.62 12.58 -3.15
N ARG A 107 -16.47 11.59 -3.42
CA ARG A 107 -17.93 11.78 -3.54
C ARG A 107 -18.57 12.29 -2.26
N TRP A 108 -18.11 11.83 -1.10
CA TRP A 108 -18.64 12.27 0.18
C TRP A 108 -18.29 13.74 0.49
N LEU A 109 -17.06 14.17 0.18
CA LEU A 109 -16.65 15.58 0.33
C LEU A 109 -17.41 16.49 -0.64
N GLU A 110 -17.63 16.05 -1.88
CA GLU A 110 -18.43 16.76 -2.88
C GLU A 110 -19.89 16.91 -2.42
N ALA A 111 -20.53 15.83 -1.98
CA ALA A 111 -21.91 15.84 -1.50
C ALA A 111 -22.10 16.78 -0.28
N ARG A 112 -21.05 16.96 0.53
CA ARG A 112 -21.06 17.92 1.66
C ARG A 112 -20.74 19.36 1.25
N GLY A 113 -20.41 19.63 -0.02
CA GLY A 113 -19.94 20.94 -0.47
C GLY A 113 -18.59 21.35 0.15
N ALA A 114 -17.80 20.39 0.60
CA ALA A 114 -16.56 20.62 1.35
C ALA A 114 -15.35 20.86 0.42
N LEU A 115 -15.50 21.77 -0.56
CA LEU A 115 -14.54 21.96 -1.66
C LEU A 115 -13.08 22.18 -1.20
N ARG A 116 -12.86 22.95 -0.13
CA ARG A 116 -11.51 23.17 0.42
C ARG A 116 -10.86 21.89 0.96
N GLN A 117 -11.65 21.02 1.58
CA GLN A 117 -11.17 19.73 2.06
C GLN A 117 -10.90 18.79 0.88
N LEU A 118 -11.76 18.80 -0.13
CA LEU A 118 -11.57 18.05 -1.37
C LEU A 118 -10.26 18.42 -2.08
N GLU A 119 -10.01 19.70 -2.30
CA GLU A 119 -8.74 20.15 -2.91
C GLU A 119 -7.51 19.76 -2.07
N GLY A 120 -7.61 19.90 -0.75
CA GLY A 120 -6.54 19.50 0.18
C GLY A 120 -6.25 18.00 0.09
N TRP A 121 -7.31 17.20 0.03
CA TRP A 121 -7.22 15.75 -0.15
C TRP A 121 -6.66 15.36 -1.51
N GLN A 122 -7.12 15.95 -2.61
CA GLN A 122 -6.60 15.70 -3.97
C GLN A 122 -5.10 15.99 -4.05
N ARG A 123 -4.64 17.11 -3.47
CA ARG A 123 -3.20 17.42 -3.38
C ARG A 123 -2.44 16.38 -2.55
N GLN A 124 -2.99 15.95 -1.42
CA GLN A 124 -2.35 14.94 -0.58
C GLN A 124 -2.29 13.56 -1.27
N ARG A 125 -3.36 13.19 -1.96
CA ARG A 125 -3.45 11.96 -2.77
C ARG A 125 -2.43 11.94 -3.88
N GLN A 126 -2.27 13.05 -4.61
CA GLN A 126 -1.23 13.15 -5.64
C GLN A 126 0.16 12.91 -5.07
N ARG A 127 0.51 13.57 -3.96
CA ARG A 127 1.79 13.33 -3.27
C ARG A 127 1.94 11.89 -2.81
N ASN A 128 0.88 11.27 -2.28
CA ASN A 128 0.90 9.87 -1.87
C ASN A 128 1.17 8.94 -3.06
N ARG A 129 0.50 9.14 -4.20
CA ARG A 129 0.74 8.36 -5.42
C ARG A 129 2.18 8.45 -5.89
N GLU A 130 2.74 9.65 -5.92
CA GLU A 130 4.13 9.85 -6.32
C GLU A 130 5.11 9.21 -5.32
N PHE A 131 4.86 9.39 -4.01
CA PHE A 131 5.64 8.75 -2.94
C PHE A 131 5.63 7.22 -3.07
N ILE A 132 4.45 6.62 -3.25
CA ILE A 132 4.33 5.18 -3.44
C ILE A 132 5.03 4.73 -4.72
N ALA A 133 4.86 5.45 -5.84
CA ALA A 133 5.53 5.13 -7.08
C ALA A 133 7.07 5.11 -6.94
N LEU A 134 7.63 6.02 -6.12
CA LEU A 134 9.06 6.00 -5.76
C LEU A 134 9.45 4.71 -5.02
N LEU A 135 8.63 4.25 -4.07
CA LEU A 135 8.89 3.01 -3.33
C LEU A 135 8.81 1.77 -4.22
N LEU A 136 7.81 1.71 -5.11
CA LEU A 136 7.63 0.60 -6.05
C LEU A 136 8.80 0.52 -7.03
N ARG A 137 9.19 1.64 -7.66
CA ARG A 137 10.37 1.67 -8.54
C ARG A 137 11.64 1.23 -7.83
N THR A 138 11.83 1.63 -6.56
CA THR A 138 12.99 1.20 -5.78
C THR A 138 12.96 -0.30 -5.47
N ARG A 139 11.77 -0.85 -5.17
CA ARG A 139 11.58 -2.29 -5.03
C ARG A 139 11.98 -3.02 -6.32
N ASP A 140 11.57 -2.52 -7.47
CA ASP A 140 11.85 -3.15 -8.77
C ASP A 140 13.35 -3.11 -9.11
N ARG A 141 14.02 -1.98 -8.83
CA ARG A 141 15.50 -1.88 -8.91
C ARG A 141 16.18 -2.92 -8.01
N LEU A 142 15.70 -3.08 -6.78
CA LEU A 142 16.23 -4.08 -5.84
C LEU A 142 15.93 -5.51 -6.27
N GLU A 143 14.77 -5.77 -6.88
CA GLU A 143 14.42 -7.08 -7.44
C GLU A 143 15.39 -7.46 -8.56
N ALA A 144 15.63 -6.56 -9.51
CA ALA A 144 16.62 -6.76 -10.56
C ALA A 144 18.04 -6.94 -10.00
N LEU A 145 18.43 -6.13 -9.01
CA LEU A 145 19.71 -6.25 -8.33
C LEU A 145 19.86 -7.63 -7.66
N TYR A 146 18.86 -8.10 -6.93
CA TYR A 146 18.92 -9.39 -6.23
C TYR A 146 18.89 -10.61 -7.16
N ALA A 147 18.46 -10.44 -8.41
CA ALA A 147 18.54 -11.45 -9.46
C ALA A 147 19.93 -11.54 -10.12
N SER A 148 20.86 -10.63 -9.80
CA SER A 148 22.24 -10.67 -10.30
C SER A 148 23.14 -11.61 -9.50
N ASP A 149 24.21 -12.11 -10.12
CA ASP A 149 25.19 -13.03 -9.51
C ASP A 149 26.30 -12.30 -8.71
N LEU A 150 25.98 -11.15 -8.12
CA LEU A 150 26.95 -10.38 -7.35
C LEU A 150 27.30 -11.07 -6.02
N PRO A 151 28.57 -10.97 -5.58
CA PRO A 151 28.97 -11.45 -4.26
C PRO A 151 28.15 -10.80 -3.13
N PRO A 152 27.90 -11.51 -2.01
CA PRO A 152 27.04 -10.99 -0.94
C PRO A 152 27.46 -9.64 -0.35
N GLU A 153 28.76 -9.33 -0.31
CA GLU A 153 29.26 -8.03 0.18
C GLU A 153 28.87 -6.89 -0.76
N GLU A 154 29.12 -7.06 -2.06
CA GLU A 154 28.76 -6.08 -3.09
C GLU A 154 27.23 -5.90 -3.16
N MET A 155 26.48 -7.00 -3.03
CA MET A 155 25.02 -6.95 -2.96
C MET A 155 24.50 -6.10 -1.79
N ARG A 156 25.15 -6.16 -0.60
CA ARG A 156 24.79 -5.28 0.54
C ARG A 156 25.09 -3.82 0.25
N ALA A 157 26.25 -3.53 -0.34
CA ALA A 157 26.65 -2.17 -0.69
C ALA A 157 25.70 -1.56 -1.73
N ARG A 158 25.39 -2.31 -2.80
CA ARG A 158 24.44 -1.87 -3.84
C ARG A 158 23.02 -1.73 -3.30
N LYS A 159 22.56 -2.61 -2.41
CA LYS A 159 21.28 -2.44 -1.72
C LYS A 159 21.22 -1.11 -0.96
N GLN A 160 22.26 -0.79 -0.19
CA GLN A 160 22.32 0.49 0.54
C GLN A 160 22.34 1.69 -0.41
N TYR A 161 23.06 1.58 -1.53
CA TYR A 161 23.06 2.59 -2.58
C TYR A 161 21.64 2.85 -3.13
N GLU A 162 20.86 1.83 -3.46
CA GLU A 162 19.48 1.98 -3.94
C GLU A 162 18.58 2.70 -2.93
N PHE A 163 18.69 2.39 -1.64
CA PHE A 163 17.97 3.12 -0.59
C PHE A 163 18.45 4.57 -0.45
N GLY A 164 19.74 4.84 -0.66
CA GLY A 164 20.31 6.19 -0.70
C GLY A 164 19.77 7.00 -1.88
N LEU A 165 19.74 6.40 -3.08
CA LEU A 165 19.17 7.00 -4.28
C LEU A 165 17.68 7.33 -4.09
N MET A 166 16.91 6.42 -3.50
CA MET A 166 15.51 6.67 -3.17
C MET A 166 15.33 7.87 -2.22
N LYS A 167 16.21 8.04 -1.22
CA LYS A 167 16.19 9.22 -0.34
C LYS A 167 16.49 10.52 -1.10
N LEU A 168 17.44 10.49 -2.05
CA LEU A 168 17.74 11.65 -2.89
C LEU A 168 16.59 12.01 -3.85
N GLU A 169 15.95 11.01 -4.44
CA GLU A 169 14.76 11.19 -5.29
C GLU A 169 13.61 11.81 -4.50
N TYR A 170 13.39 11.38 -3.24
CA TYR A 170 12.43 12.00 -2.34
C TYR A 170 12.73 13.48 -2.08
N GLU A 171 13.97 13.85 -1.78
CA GLU A 171 14.34 15.26 -1.56
C GLU A 171 14.09 16.12 -2.81
N ARG A 172 14.17 15.54 -4.01
CA ARG A 172 13.76 16.24 -5.24
C ARG A 172 12.25 16.45 -5.30
N MET A 173 11.47 15.39 -5.08
CA MET A 173 10.01 15.43 -5.07
C MET A 173 9.47 16.42 -4.02
N LYS A 174 10.09 16.47 -2.84
CA LYS A 174 9.76 17.45 -1.81
C LYS A 174 9.88 18.90 -2.29
N ARG A 175 10.88 19.22 -3.12
CA ARG A 175 11.01 20.55 -3.74
C ARG A 175 9.88 20.81 -4.73
N GLU A 176 9.54 19.82 -5.56
CA GLU A 176 8.43 19.88 -6.51
C GLU A 176 7.06 20.07 -5.79
N TRP A 177 6.92 19.55 -4.57
CA TRP A 177 5.75 19.74 -3.72
C TRP A 177 5.72 21.05 -2.92
N GLY A 178 6.63 21.99 -3.21
CA GLY A 178 6.71 23.26 -2.48
C GLY A 178 7.22 23.10 -1.04
N GLY A 179 8.07 22.10 -0.78
CA GLY A 179 8.68 21.86 0.54
C GLY A 179 7.87 20.99 1.49
N TYR A 180 6.82 20.30 1.00
CA TYR A 180 5.98 19.44 1.84
C TYR A 180 6.79 18.34 2.53
N ALA A 181 6.85 18.41 3.87
CA ALA A 181 7.70 17.55 4.72
C ALA A 181 6.96 16.33 5.32
N GLY A 182 5.76 15.99 4.84
CA GLY A 182 4.91 14.98 5.48
C GLY A 182 5.48 13.56 5.52
N TYR A 183 6.48 13.24 4.71
CA TYR A 183 7.15 11.94 4.71
C TYR A 183 8.57 11.98 5.31
N ASP A 184 9.05 13.14 5.80
CA ASP A 184 10.40 13.29 6.35
C ASP A 184 10.66 12.32 7.51
N ALA A 185 9.68 12.19 8.41
CA ALA A 185 9.76 11.26 9.54
C ALA A 185 9.89 9.79 9.08
N TRP A 186 9.31 9.44 7.93
CA TRP A 186 9.45 8.11 7.35
C TRP A 186 10.85 7.91 6.76
N PHE A 187 11.35 8.88 5.98
CA PHE A 187 12.69 8.82 5.36
C PHE A 187 13.86 9.00 6.35
N SER A 188 13.60 9.58 7.52
CA SER A 188 14.58 9.69 8.62
C SER A 188 15.00 8.34 9.21
N ARG A 189 14.20 7.29 8.98
CA ARG A 189 14.43 5.94 9.49
C ARG A 189 15.54 5.23 8.71
N THR A 190 16.04 4.14 9.29
CA THR A 190 16.82 3.14 8.57
C THR A 190 15.86 2.26 7.74
N LEU A 191 15.80 2.53 6.44
CA LEU A 191 14.92 1.83 5.52
C LEU A 191 15.51 0.48 5.09
N ASN A 192 14.63 -0.47 4.80
CA ASN A 192 14.97 -1.84 4.39
C ASN A 192 13.84 -2.45 3.55
N ASN A 193 13.99 -3.69 3.09
CA ASN A 193 13.02 -4.32 2.18
C ASN A 193 11.61 -4.41 2.80
N ALA A 194 11.47 -4.56 4.12
CA ALA A 194 10.17 -4.66 4.78
C ALA A 194 9.32 -3.38 4.62
N HIS A 195 9.97 -2.21 4.53
CA HIS A 195 9.28 -0.95 4.28
C HIS A 195 8.70 -0.89 2.85
N LEU A 196 9.43 -1.44 1.88
CA LEU A 196 8.99 -1.49 0.48
C LEU A 196 7.90 -2.54 0.25
N VAL A 197 7.99 -3.68 0.94
CA VAL A 197 6.94 -4.72 0.93
C VAL A 197 5.61 -4.15 1.38
N SER A 198 5.60 -3.38 2.47
CA SER A 198 4.37 -2.72 2.95
C SER A 198 3.77 -1.83 1.88
N ALA A 199 4.57 -1.01 1.19
CA ALA A 199 4.06 -0.14 0.13
C ALA A 199 3.53 -0.94 -1.08
N ALA A 200 4.23 -2.03 -1.45
CA ALA A 200 3.83 -2.89 -2.55
C ALA A 200 2.50 -3.60 -2.29
N THR A 201 2.27 -4.09 -1.08
CA THR A 201 1.04 -4.80 -0.74
C THR A 201 -0.19 -3.88 -0.77
N TYR A 202 -0.10 -2.68 -0.23
CA TYR A 202 -1.28 -1.79 -0.21
C TYR A 202 -1.55 -1.11 -1.55
N HIS A 203 -0.53 -0.91 -2.38
CA HIS A 203 -0.66 -0.01 -3.53
C HIS A 203 -0.22 -0.59 -4.87
N GLY A 204 0.33 -1.80 -4.93
CA GLY A 204 0.80 -2.41 -6.17
C GLY A 204 -0.32 -2.58 -7.21
N CYS A 205 -1.53 -2.92 -6.77
CA CYS A 205 -2.69 -3.13 -7.66
C CYS A 205 -3.48 -1.87 -7.98
N VAL A 206 -3.29 -0.78 -7.22
CA VAL A 206 -4.08 0.45 -7.35
C VAL A 206 -4.05 1.02 -8.78
N PRO A 207 -2.89 1.11 -9.48
CA PRO A 207 -2.88 1.60 -10.86
C PRO A 207 -3.69 0.74 -11.83
N GLY A 208 -3.63 -0.60 -11.70
CA GLY A 208 -4.39 -1.51 -12.56
C GLY A 208 -5.89 -1.45 -12.29
N LEU A 209 -6.26 -1.46 -11.01
CA LEU A 209 -7.66 -1.36 -10.57
C LEU A 209 -8.29 -0.01 -10.95
N ARG A 210 -7.51 1.08 -10.86
CA ARG A 210 -7.91 2.41 -11.32
C ARG A 210 -8.26 2.42 -12.80
N ARG A 211 -7.45 1.79 -13.66
CA ARG A 211 -7.77 1.66 -15.08
C ARG A 211 -9.06 0.89 -15.32
N VAL A 212 -9.35 -0.14 -14.51
CA VAL A 212 -10.62 -0.87 -14.60
C VAL A 212 -11.78 0.04 -14.22
N PHE A 213 -11.68 0.77 -13.10
CA PHE A 213 -12.69 1.74 -12.67
C PHE A 213 -12.98 2.81 -13.75
N GLU A 214 -11.94 3.38 -14.34
CA GLU A 214 -12.05 4.34 -15.45
C GLU A 214 -12.71 3.70 -16.68
N SER A 215 -12.36 2.45 -17.02
CA SER A 215 -12.91 1.74 -18.19
C SER A 215 -14.40 1.43 -18.10
N VAL A 216 -14.96 1.33 -16.88
CA VAL A 216 -16.40 1.14 -16.66
C VAL A 216 -17.16 2.46 -16.50
N GLY A 217 -16.51 3.59 -16.80
CA GLY A 217 -17.10 4.93 -16.75
C GLY A 217 -17.19 5.49 -15.34
N GLU A 218 -16.24 5.13 -14.46
CA GLU A 218 -16.20 5.56 -13.06
C GLU A 218 -17.47 5.20 -12.26
N ASP A 219 -18.13 4.12 -12.67
CA ASP A 219 -19.34 3.60 -12.05
C ASP A 219 -18.95 2.54 -10.99
N LEU A 220 -19.23 2.84 -9.72
CA LEU A 220 -18.89 1.94 -8.61
C LEU A 220 -19.64 0.62 -8.68
N GLU A 221 -20.90 0.60 -9.13
CA GLU A 221 -21.67 -0.65 -9.21
C GLU A 221 -21.09 -1.58 -10.28
N LYS A 222 -20.73 -1.03 -11.45
CA LYS A 222 -20.06 -1.79 -12.50
C LYS A 222 -18.67 -2.23 -12.08
N PHE A 223 -17.92 -1.36 -11.40
CA PHE A 223 -16.61 -1.71 -10.88
C PHE A 223 -16.70 -2.87 -9.87
N TYR A 224 -17.67 -2.85 -8.95
CA TYR A 224 -17.90 -3.96 -8.03
C TYR A 224 -18.26 -5.25 -8.77
N ALA A 225 -19.07 -5.18 -9.82
CA ALA A 225 -19.39 -6.34 -10.65
C ALA A 225 -18.15 -6.96 -11.30
N GLU A 226 -17.26 -6.14 -11.87
CA GLU A 226 -15.98 -6.59 -12.44
C GLU A 226 -15.08 -7.25 -11.38
N MET A 227 -15.00 -6.67 -10.18
CA MET A 227 -14.17 -7.22 -9.09
C MET A 227 -14.72 -8.54 -8.56
N LYS A 228 -16.05 -8.66 -8.43
CA LYS A 228 -16.73 -9.93 -8.06
C LYS A 228 -16.55 -11.01 -9.11
N ALA A 229 -16.60 -10.66 -10.40
CA ALA A 229 -16.40 -11.61 -11.49
C ALA A 229 -15.00 -12.27 -11.45
N ILE A 230 -14.02 -11.58 -10.89
CA ILE A 230 -12.66 -12.09 -10.72
C ILE A 230 -12.34 -12.49 -9.28
N GLU A 231 -13.31 -12.74 -8.40
CA GLU A 231 -13.05 -13.13 -7.00
C GLU A 231 -12.61 -14.60 -6.90
N GLY A 232 -13.23 -15.49 -7.69
CA GLY A 232 -12.97 -16.92 -7.66
C GLY A 232 -11.57 -17.34 -8.15
N PRO A 233 -11.22 -18.63 -8.04
CA PRO A 233 -9.91 -19.16 -8.46
C PRO A 233 -9.58 -18.87 -9.93
N GLU A 234 -10.58 -18.87 -10.80
CA GLU A 234 -10.45 -18.58 -12.24
C GLU A 234 -9.97 -17.13 -12.50
N GLY A 235 -10.27 -16.21 -11.58
CA GLY A 235 -9.84 -14.81 -11.66
C GLY A 235 -8.38 -14.57 -11.27
N ALA A 236 -7.66 -15.57 -10.74
CA ALA A 236 -6.33 -15.37 -10.16
C ALA A 236 -5.30 -14.78 -11.14
N LYS A 237 -5.34 -15.22 -12.40
CA LYS A 237 -4.46 -14.68 -13.44
C LYS A 237 -4.76 -13.20 -13.68
N ARG A 238 -6.04 -12.84 -13.80
CA ARG A 238 -6.47 -11.46 -14.05
C ARG A 238 -6.09 -10.54 -12.88
N ARG A 239 -6.32 -10.97 -11.63
CA ARG A 239 -5.88 -10.22 -10.43
C ARG A 239 -4.37 -10.00 -10.43
N SER A 240 -3.59 -11.04 -10.72
CA SER A 240 -2.13 -10.90 -10.84
C SER A 240 -1.70 -9.90 -11.91
N GLU A 241 -2.39 -9.85 -13.06
CA GLU A 241 -2.11 -8.87 -14.12
C GLU A 241 -2.43 -7.43 -13.67
N LEU A 242 -3.51 -7.21 -12.93
CA LEU A 242 -3.87 -5.90 -12.37
C LEU A 242 -2.83 -5.40 -11.36
N CYS A 243 -2.19 -6.33 -10.64
CA CYS A 243 -1.19 -6.05 -9.61
C CYS A 243 0.24 -5.94 -10.13
N ARG A 244 0.49 -6.25 -11.41
CA ARG A 244 1.79 -6.02 -12.03
C ARG A 244 1.90 -4.54 -12.42
N ALA A 245 2.92 -3.87 -11.90
CA ALA A 245 3.31 -2.55 -12.37
C ALA A 245 3.72 -2.68 -13.85
N THR A 246 2.80 -2.40 -14.77
CA THR A 246 3.16 -2.27 -16.18
C THR A 246 3.80 -0.89 -16.33
N GLU A 247 5.12 -0.88 -16.59
CA GLU A 247 5.78 0.23 -17.28
C GLU A 247 4.92 0.63 -18.47
N LEU A 248 4.29 1.80 -18.45
CA LEU A 248 3.70 2.46 -19.64
C LEU A 248 3.18 3.85 -19.25
N SER A 249 4.10 4.80 -19.02
CA SER A 249 3.82 6.23 -19.25
C SER A 249 5.08 7.11 -19.42
N LEU A 250 6.19 6.57 -19.94
CA LEU A 250 7.34 7.39 -20.38
C LEU A 250 7.44 7.57 -21.91
N GLU A 251 6.41 7.18 -22.65
CA GLU A 251 6.29 7.47 -24.09
C GLU A 251 5.04 8.31 -24.37
N SER A 252 5.01 9.55 -23.85
CA SER A 252 4.19 10.61 -24.45
C SER A 252 4.75 11.98 -24.09
N THR A 253 6.02 12.20 -24.42
CA THR A 253 6.58 13.54 -24.64
C THR A 253 7.82 13.41 -25.53
N ARG A 254 7.58 13.19 -26.81
CA ARG A 254 8.44 13.64 -27.90
C ARG A 254 7.58 14.46 -28.85
#